data_AF-A0A7S1WI63-F1
#
_entry.id   AF-A0A7S1WI63-F1
#
_cell.length_a   1.000
_cell.length_b   1.000
_cell.length_c   1.000
_cell.angle_alpha   90.00
_cell.angle_beta   90.00
_cell.angle_gamma   90.00
#
_symmetry.space_group_name_H-M   'P 1'
#
loop_
_entity.id
_entity.type
_entity.pdbx_description
1 polymer ?
#
loop_
_entity_poly.entity_id
_entity_poly.type
_entity_poly.pdbx_seq_one_letter_code
_entity_poly.pdbx_strand_id
1 'polypeptide(L)'
;ERVIVSPLFDLPVEETGPVPFRLMLFPSKGAGSFRASNGVGTMLLKCEATAQDSPDCSLDLHFIVGRQPPRGPVIHNFAQSGVCSLPEEQQEWGFARATDQASQTVGICLE
;
A
#
# COMPACT_ATOMS: atom_id res chain seq x y z
N GLU A 1 4.87 -0.39 -16.85
CA GLU A 1 5.21 0.33 -15.61
C GLU A 1 5.93 -0.61 -14.68
N ARG A 2 7.05 -0.19 -14.09
CA ARG A 2 7.80 -1.04 -13.14
C ARG A 2 7.25 -0.93 -11.72
N VAL A 3 6.79 0.27 -11.33
CA VAL A 3 6.17 0.57 -10.03
C VAL A 3 5.19 1.72 -10.26
N ILE A 4 4.02 1.68 -9.62
CA ILE A 4 3.09 2.82 -9.55
C ILE A 4 3.19 3.42 -8.16
N VAL A 5 3.31 4.73 -8.04
CA VAL A 5 3.48 5.42 -6.76
C VAL A 5 2.41 6.48 -6.61
N SER A 6 1.71 6.50 -5.48
CA SER A 6 0.71 7.53 -5.21
C SER A 6 1.37 8.90 -4.99
N PRO A 7 0.59 9.99 -5.09
CA PRO A 7 0.92 11.23 -4.41
C PRO A 7 1.19 11.00 -2.91
N LEU A 8 1.85 11.96 -2.29
CA LEU A 8 2.00 11.98 -0.84
C LEU A 8 0.63 12.20 -0.19
N PHE A 9 0.33 11.48 0.89
CA PHE A 9 -0.86 11.70 1.70
C PHE A 9 -0.52 11.45 3.17
N ASP A 10 -1.26 12.09 4.07
CA ASP A 10 -1.01 11.96 5.50
C ASP A 10 -1.98 10.96 6.13
N LEU A 11 -1.48 10.11 7.02
CA LEU A 11 -2.30 9.30 7.92
C LEU A 11 -2.20 9.84 9.34
N PRO A 12 -3.32 9.89 10.09
CA PRO A 12 -3.28 10.27 11.50
C PRO A 12 -2.61 9.16 12.30
N VAL A 13 -1.58 9.52 13.06
CA VAL A 13 -0.89 8.63 14.01
C VAL A 13 -1.14 9.18 15.41
N GLU A 14 -1.55 8.31 16.33
CA GLU A 14 -1.79 8.69 17.73
C GLU A 14 -0.55 9.38 18.32
N GLU A 15 -0.78 10.42 19.11
CA GLU A 15 0.24 11.25 19.79
C GLU A 15 1.20 12.04 18.88
N THR A 16 1.32 11.66 17.61
CA THR A 16 2.21 12.25 16.61
C THR A 16 1.52 13.29 15.74
N GLY A 17 0.25 13.04 15.41
CA GLY A 17 -0.46 13.80 14.40
C GLY A 17 -0.29 13.23 12.98
N PRO A 18 -0.51 14.03 11.92
CA PRO A 18 -0.43 13.56 10.55
C PRO A 18 1.00 13.20 10.15
N VAL A 19 1.21 11.97 9.67
CA VAL A 19 2.50 11.46 9.18
C VAL A 19 2.41 11.22 7.67
N PRO A 20 3.40 11.66 6.87
CA PRO A 20 3.34 11.55 5.41
C PRO A 20 3.71 10.15 4.91
N PHE A 21 2.90 9.62 3.99
CA PHE A 21 3.07 8.31 3.37
C PHE A 21 2.91 8.34 1.84
N ARG A 22 3.45 7.31 1.20
CA ARG A 22 3.16 6.94 -0.19
C ARG A 22 2.75 5.48 -0.28
N LEU A 23 1.80 5.23 -1.16
CA LEU A 23 1.44 3.89 -1.59
C LEU A 23 2.25 3.52 -2.83
N MET A 24 2.80 2.32 -2.85
CA MET A 24 3.60 1.79 -3.95
C MET A 24 3.03 0.45 -4.41
N LEU A 25 2.72 0.34 -5.71
CA LEU A 25 2.24 -0.90 -6.33
C LEU A 25 3.32 -1.48 -7.22
N PHE A 26 3.59 -2.77 -7.06
CA PHE A 26 4.56 -3.51 -7.86
C PHE A 26 3.85 -4.61 -8.63
N PRO A 27 4.21 -4.89 -9.90
CA PRO A 27 3.73 -6.08 -10.56
C PRO A 27 4.25 -7.34 -9.84
N SER A 28 3.54 -8.46 -10.01
CA SER A 28 3.95 -9.74 -9.41
C SER A 28 5.40 -10.10 -9.75
N LYS A 29 6.07 -10.82 -8.83
CA LYS A 29 7.50 -11.14 -8.91
C LYS A 29 7.84 -11.74 -10.28
N GLY A 30 8.90 -11.23 -10.91
CA GLY A 30 9.36 -11.69 -12.23
C GLY A 30 8.65 -11.04 -13.42
N ALA A 31 7.57 -10.29 -13.22
CA ALA A 31 6.95 -9.50 -14.28
C ALA A 31 7.56 -8.10 -14.38
N GLY A 32 7.91 -7.68 -15.60
CA GLY A 32 8.42 -6.33 -15.85
C GLY A 32 7.35 -5.23 -15.85
N SER A 33 6.07 -5.60 -15.77
CA SER A 33 4.94 -4.66 -15.72
C SER A 33 3.62 -5.30 -15.28
N PHE A 34 2.65 -4.47 -14.87
CA PHE A 34 1.28 -4.92 -14.57
C PHE A 34 0.60 -5.59 -15.76
N ARG A 35 0.88 -5.14 -16.99
CA ARG A 35 0.38 -5.84 -18.19
C ARG A 35 0.97 -7.26 -18.30
N ALA A 36 2.27 -7.41 -18.04
CA ALA A 36 2.95 -8.70 -18.10
C ALA A 36 2.54 -9.65 -16.96
N SER A 37 2.07 -9.12 -15.83
CA SER A 37 1.53 -9.91 -14.72
C SER A 37 0.02 -10.14 -14.78
N ASN A 38 -0.64 -9.84 -15.91
CA ASN A 38 -2.11 -9.91 -16.05
C ASN A 38 -2.86 -9.08 -14.98
N GLY A 39 -2.28 -7.94 -14.60
CA GLY A 39 -2.83 -7.03 -13.62
C GLY A 39 -2.71 -7.51 -12.17
N VAL A 40 -1.87 -8.51 -11.90
CA VAL A 40 -1.58 -9.00 -10.55
C VAL A 40 -0.33 -8.29 -10.00
N GLY A 41 -0.34 -7.96 -8.72
CA GLY A 41 0.81 -7.35 -8.07
C GLY A 41 0.69 -7.21 -6.58
N THR A 42 1.66 -6.55 -5.97
CA THR A 42 1.72 -6.30 -4.52
C THR A 42 1.61 -4.82 -4.21
N MET A 43 1.33 -4.53 -2.95
CA MET A 43 1.12 -3.18 -2.44
C MET A 43 1.95 -2.95 -1.17
N LEU A 44 2.62 -1.81 -1.11
CA LEU A 44 3.47 -1.37 -0.02
C LEU A 44 3.05 0.03 0.41
N LEU A 45 2.95 0.25 1.71
CA LEU A 45 2.84 1.59 2.31
C LEU A 45 4.22 2.01 2.80
N LYS A 46 4.71 3.17 2.33
CA LYS A 46 6.01 3.72 2.69
C LYS A 46 5.83 5.01 3.49
N CYS A 47 6.42 5.08 4.67
CA CYS A 47 6.55 6.30 5.45
C CYS A 47 7.63 7.21 4.83
N GLU A 48 7.33 8.49 4.70
CA GLU A 48 8.24 9.51 4.18
C GLU A 48 8.67 10.52 5.26
N ALA A 49 8.31 10.29 6.53
CA ALA A 49 8.81 11.09 7.64
C ALA A 49 10.31 10.86 7.85
N THR A 50 11.03 11.89 8.30
CA THR A 50 12.47 11.77 8.58
C THR A 50 12.69 11.12 9.96
N ALA A 51 13.87 10.55 10.18
CA ALA A 51 14.21 9.92 11.47
C ALA A 51 14.22 10.91 12.66
N GLN A 52 14.28 12.23 12.40
CA GLN A 52 14.13 13.26 13.44
C GLN A 52 12.65 13.51 13.79
N ASP A 53 11.75 13.13 12.88
CA ASP A 53 10.30 13.26 12.97
C ASP A 53 9.61 11.90 13.11
N SER A 54 10.34 10.83 13.47
CA SER A 54 9.79 9.48 13.63
C SER A 54 9.54 9.18 15.11
N PRO A 55 8.43 9.67 15.70
CA PRO A 55 7.91 9.09 16.93
C PRO A 55 7.53 7.64 16.69
N ASP A 56 7.14 6.95 17.75
CA ASP A 56 6.71 5.55 17.72
C ASP A 56 5.45 5.43 16.82
N CYS A 57 5.68 5.30 15.52
CA CYS A 57 4.64 5.34 14.49
C CYS A 57 4.13 3.93 14.26
N SER A 58 3.39 3.40 15.24
CA SER A 58 2.72 2.12 15.15
C SER A 58 1.33 2.31 14.57
N LEU A 59 1.05 1.65 13.45
CA LEU A 59 -0.28 1.63 12.83
C LEU A 59 -0.79 0.20 12.73
N ASP A 60 -2.10 0.04 12.94
CA ASP A 60 -2.85 -1.16 12.57
C ASP A 60 -3.59 -0.84 11.27
N LEU A 61 -3.30 -1.61 10.21
CA LEU A 61 -3.76 -1.30 8.85
C LEU A 61 -4.44 -2.49 8.18
N HIS A 62 -5.60 -2.22 7.59
CA HIS A 62 -6.23 -3.06 6.58
C HIS A 62 -6.03 -2.46 5.19
N PHE A 63 -5.73 -3.33 4.23
CA PHE A 63 -5.55 -2.98 2.83
C PHE A 63 -6.75 -3.46 2.03
N ILE A 64 -7.32 -2.58 1.20
CA ILE A 64 -8.52 -2.88 0.41
C ILE A 64 -8.29 -2.45 -1.04
N VAL A 65 -8.62 -3.32 -2.00
CA VAL A 65 -8.50 -3.05 -3.45
C VAL A 65 -9.85 -3.25 -4.15
N GLY A 66 -10.47 -2.14 -4.55
CA GLY A 66 -11.80 -2.11 -5.15
C GLY A 66 -12.85 -2.75 -4.26
N ARG A 67 -13.48 -3.82 -4.75
CA ARG A 67 -14.49 -4.61 -4.00
C ARG A 67 -13.94 -5.95 -3.49
N GLN A 68 -12.63 -6.15 -3.52
CA GLN A 68 -12.02 -7.36 -2.97
C GLN A 68 -12.12 -7.33 -1.43
N PRO A 69 -12.17 -8.50 -0.76
CA PRO A 69 -12.18 -8.55 0.70
C PRO A 69 -10.96 -7.81 1.29
N PRO A 70 -11.15 -7.03 2.38
CA PRO A 70 -10.05 -6.44 3.12
C PRO A 70 -9.05 -7.50 3.57
N ARG A 71 -7.76 -7.14 3.61
CA ARG A 71 -6.69 -7.99 4.14
C ARG A 71 -5.91 -7.23 5.19
N GLY A 72 -5.53 -7.91 6.26
CA GLY A 72 -5.09 -7.31 7.51
C GLY A 72 -5.88 -7.91 8.69
N PRO A 73 -5.70 -7.38 9.91
CA PRO A 73 -4.84 -6.24 10.26
C PRO A 73 -3.34 -6.56 10.08
N VAL A 74 -2.54 -5.54 9.74
CA VAL A 74 -1.08 -5.58 9.87
C VAL A 74 -0.67 -4.50 10.86
N ILE A 75 -0.12 -4.94 11.98
CA ILE A 75 0.48 -4.05 12.98
C ILE A 75 1.92 -3.79 12.56
N HIS A 76 2.24 -2.53 12.28
CA HIS A 76 3.57 -2.15 11.80
C HIS A 76 4.08 -0.88 12.49
N ASN A 77 5.33 -0.95 12.96
CA ASN A 77 6.04 0.20 13.51
C ASN A 77 7.00 0.78 12.45
N PHE A 78 6.66 1.97 11.95
CA PHE A 78 7.43 2.64 10.91
C PHE A 78 8.78 3.21 11.38
N ALA A 79 9.02 3.29 12.69
CA ALA A 79 10.34 3.63 13.24
C ALA A 79 11.35 2.46 13.08
N GLN A 80 10.87 1.21 13.00
CA GLN A 80 11.71 0.03 12.78
C GLN A 80 12.00 -0.22 11.29
N SER A 81 10.98 0.01 10.45
CA SER A 81 11.08 -0.12 8.99
C SER A 81 10.16 0.91 8.35
N GLY A 82 10.70 1.75 7.46
CA GLY A 82 9.91 2.77 6.75
C GLY A 82 8.90 2.21 5.74
N VAL A 83 8.77 0.89 5.59
CA VAL A 83 7.81 0.25 4.70
C VAL A 83 7.02 -0.85 5.40
N CYS A 84 5.73 -0.95 5.06
CA CYS A 84 4.78 -1.95 5.52
C CYS A 84 4.11 -2.62 4.31
N SER A 85 3.92 -3.94 4.38
CA SER A 85 3.13 -4.72 3.42
C SER A 85 2.41 -5.85 4.14
N LEU A 86 1.46 -6.46 3.44
CA LEU A 86 0.87 -7.73 3.88
C LEU A 86 1.90 -8.87 3.89
N PRO A 87 1.64 -9.95 4.66
CA PRO A 87 2.40 -11.20 4.59
C PRO A 87 2.44 -11.79 3.17
N GLU A 88 3.43 -12.64 2.89
CA GLU A 88 3.69 -13.15 1.53
C GLU A 88 2.50 -13.94 0.94
N GLU A 89 1.72 -14.60 1.79
CA GLU A 89 0.56 -15.39 1.39
C GLU A 89 -0.64 -14.50 1.02
N GLN A 90 -0.62 -13.22 1.41
CA GLN A 90 -1.72 -12.28 1.29
C GLN A 90 -1.37 -11.03 0.46
N GLN A 91 -0.11 -10.86 0.05
CA GLN A 91 0.35 -9.63 -0.61
C GLN A 91 -0.14 -9.45 -2.05
N GLU A 92 -0.54 -10.52 -2.74
CA GLU A 92 -0.92 -10.45 -4.16
C GLU A 92 -2.38 -10.06 -4.41
N TRP A 93 -2.58 -8.95 -5.11
CA TRP A 93 -3.87 -8.40 -5.47
C TRP A 93 -4.10 -8.49 -6.98
N GLY A 94 -5.32 -8.81 -7.39
CA GLY A 94 -5.75 -8.71 -8.79
C GLY A 94 -6.26 -7.31 -9.12
N PHE A 95 -5.38 -6.34 -9.36
CA PHE A 95 -5.75 -4.95 -9.66
C PHE A 95 -6.63 -4.83 -10.90
N ALA A 96 -6.31 -5.56 -11.98
CA ALA A 96 -7.13 -5.54 -13.20
C ALA A 96 -8.56 -6.05 -12.99
N ARG A 97 -8.77 -6.96 -12.02
CA ARG A 97 -10.11 -7.46 -11.67
C ARG A 97 -10.91 -6.45 -10.87
N ALA A 98 -10.24 -5.50 -10.22
CA ALA A 98 -10.83 -4.43 -9.43
C ALA A 98 -10.94 -3.11 -10.21
N THR A 99 -10.43 -3.05 -11.45
CA THR A 99 -10.52 -1.87 -12.30
C THR A 99 -11.96 -1.63 -12.75
N ASP A 100 -12.46 -0.42 -12.47
CA ASP A 100 -13.69 0.08 -13.05
C ASP A 100 -13.51 0.30 -14.55
N GLN A 101 -14.35 -0.32 -15.37
CA GLN A 101 -14.17 -0.33 -16.82
C GLN A 101 -14.43 1.04 -17.47
N ALA A 102 -15.32 1.85 -16.89
CA ALA A 102 -15.67 3.15 -17.45
C ALA A 102 -14.55 4.18 -17.22
N SER A 103 -14.01 4.23 -16.00
CA SER A 103 -12.98 5.19 -15.60
C SER A 103 -11.55 4.66 -15.80
N GLN A 104 -11.37 3.35 -16.00
CA GLN A 104 -10.07 2.69 -16.01
C GLN A 104 -9.27 2.94 -14.73
N THR A 105 -9.96 3.08 -13.59
CA THR A 105 -9.34 3.31 -12.28
C THR A 105 -9.57 2.14 -11.33
N VAL A 106 -8.69 1.99 -10.35
CA VAL A 106 -8.86 1.05 -9.24
C VAL A 106 -8.83 1.83 -7.93
N GLY A 107 -9.87 1.66 -7.11
CA GLY A 107 -9.92 2.24 -5.78
C GLY A 107 -9.04 1.46 -4.81
N ILE A 108 -8.26 2.16 -3.99
CA ILE A 108 -7.48 1.57 -2.91
C ILE A 108 -7.81 2.32 -1.62
N CYS A 109 -8.09 1.57 -0.56
CA CYS A 109 -8.36 2.13 0.77
C CYS A 109 -7.41 1.51 1.80
N LEU A 110 -7.05 2.34 2.79
CA LEU A 110 -6.32 1.97 3.99
C LEU A 110 -7.25 2.31 5.17
N GLU A 111 -7.53 1.34 6.03
CA GLU A 111 -8.39 1.47 7.21
C GLU A 111 -7.67 1.05 8.49
#